data_AF-A0A1D8TMJ5-F1
#
_entry.id   AF-A0A1D8TMJ5-F1
#
_cell.length_a   1.000
_cell.length_b   1.000
_cell.length_c   1.000
_cell.angle_alpha   90.00
_cell.angle_beta   90.00
_cell.angle_gamma   90.00
#
_symmetry.space_group_name_H-M   'P 1'
#
loop_
_entity.id
_entity.type
_entity.pdbx_description
1 polymer ?
#
loop_
_entity_poly.entity_id
_entity_poly.type
_entity_poly.pdbx_seq_one_letter_code
_entity_poly.pdbx_strand_id
1 'polypeptide(L)'
;MFLNPEQRAIVRHWFGVSRYVFNKTVKILENGEVKANWKAMKTGIINDLPEWCKTVPYQIKSIAIKDACPAVRVRSYRKDRVAFIVGRLCR
;
A
#
# COMPACT_ATOMS: atom_id res chain seq x y z
N MET A 1 -13.94 -10.28 25.02
CA MET A 1 -13.71 -11.45 24.14
C MET A 1 -12.29 -11.33 23.59
N PHE A 2 -11.41 -12.28 23.88
CA PHE A 2 -10.00 -12.24 23.44
C PHE A 2 -9.75 -13.31 22.38
N LEU A 3 -8.90 -13.00 21.41
CA LEU A 3 -8.48 -13.96 20.39
C LEU A 3 -7.62 -15.07 21.02
N ASN A 4 -7.88 -16.32 20.66
CA ASN A 4 -7.03 -17.44 21.04
C ASN A 4 -5.66 -17.38 20.30
N PRO A 5 -4.66 -18.20 20.69
CA PRO A 5 -3.34 -18.17 20.07
C PRO A 5 -3.35 -18.35 18.54
N GLU A 6 -4.17 -19.26 18.02
CA GLU A 6 -4.27 -19.56 16.59
C GLU A 6 -4.89 -18.39 15.81
N GLN A 7 -5.98 -17.82 16.33
CA GLN A 7 -6.62 -16.63 15.78
C GLN A 7 -5.65 -15.44 15.75
N ARG A 8 -4.85 -15.25 16.80
CA ARG A 8 -3.80 -14.21 16.81
C ARG A 8 -2.74 -14.44 15.74
N ALA A 9 -2.34 -15.69 15.50
CA ALA A 9 -1.38 -16.01 14.45
C ALA A 9 -1.96 -15.68 13.06
N ILE A 10 -3.23 -16.03 12.80
CA ILE A 10 -3.94 -15.71 11.56
C ILE A 10 -4.00 -14.19 11.35
N VAL A 11 -4.43 -13.44 12.37
CA VAL A 11 -4.55 -11.98 12.29
C VAL A 11 -3.18 -11.33 12.06
N ARG A 12 -2.11 -11.81 12.71
CA ARG A 12 -0.74 -11.33 12.46
C ARG A 12 -0.29 -11.59 11.02
N HIS A 13 -0.59 -12.77 10.48
CA HIS A 13 -0.31 -13.08 9.07
C HIS A 13 -1.05 -12.13 8.12
N TRP A 14 -2.32 -11.87 8.40
CA TRP A 14 -3.14 -10.93 7.63
C TRP A 14 -2.56 -9.51 7.64
N PHE A 15 -2.11 -9.03 8.80
CA PHE A 15 -1.41 -7.74 8.90
C PHE A 15 -0.09 -7.73 8.13
N GLY A 16 0.67 -8.83 8.17
CA GLY A 16 1.90 -9.00 7.40
C GLY A 16 1.67 -8.88 5.89
N VAL A 17 0.68 -9.61 5.37
CA VAL A 17 0.28 -9.53 3.95
C VAL A 17 -0.21 -8.14 3.58
N SER A 18 -1.06 -7.52 4.41
CA SER A 18 -1.55 -6.16 4.18
C SER A 18 -0.40 -5.16 4.03
N ARG A 19 0.58 -5.21 4.94
CA ARG A 19 1.77 -4.35 4.89
C ARG A 19 2.63 -4.59 3.66
N TYR A 20 2.79 -5.85 3.26
CA TYR A 20 3.52 -6.22 2.05
C TYR A 20 2.85 -5.65 0.79
N VAL A 21 1.54 -5.87 0.64
CA VAL A 21 0.75 -5.38 -0.50
C VAL A 21 0.75 -3.86 -0.57
N PHE A 22 0.59 -3.18 0.58
CA PHE A 22 0.68 -1.73 0.66
C PHE A 22 2.03 -1.21 0.15
N ASN A 23 3.14 -1.76 0.68
CA ASN A 23 4.49 -1.34 0.28
C ASN A 23 4.77 -1.62 -1.20
N LYS A 24 4.32 -2.77 -1.72
CA LYS A 24 4.45 -3.11 -3.15
C LYS A 24 3.67 -2.10 -4.02
N THR A 25 2.45 -1.75 -3.61
CA THR A 25 1.62 -0.75 -4.30
C THR A 25 2.28 0.64 -4.28
N VAL A 26 2.84 1.06 -3.14
CA VAL A 26 3.57 2.33 -3.03
C VAL A 26 4.74 2.37 -4.02
N LYS A 27 5.55 1.31 -4.09
CA LYS A 27 6.69 1.24 -5.03
C LYS A 27 6.25 1.35 -6.49
N ILE A 28 5.17 0.67 -6.88
CA ILE A 28 4.63 0.73 -8.25
C ILE A 28 4.19 2.17 -8.58
N LEU A 29 3.52 2.84 -7.65
CA LEU A 29 3.04 4.20 -7.85
C LEU A 29 4.17 5.25 -7.83
N GLU A 30 5.25 4.99 -7.10
CA GLU A 30 6.43 5.87 -7.05
C GLU A 30 7.23 5.87 -8.35
N ASN A 31 7.22 4.75 -9.07
CA ASN A 31 7.89 4.66 -10.37
C ASN A 31 7.21 5.53 -11.44
N GLY A 32 6.03 6.10 -11.17
CA GLY A 32 5.39 7.12 -12.01
C GLY A 32 4.78 6.61 -13.32
N GLU A 33 5.01 5.35 -13.69
CA GLU A 33 4.48 4.73 -14.92
C GLU A 33 2.96 4.54 -14.88
N VAL A 34 2.38 4.44 -13.68
CA VAL A 34 0.95 4.11 -13.51
C VAL A 34 0.21 5.23 -12.79
N LYS A 35 -0.78 5.84 -13.46
CA LYS A 35 -1.74 6.73 -12.81
C LYS A 35 -2.46 5.97 -11.69
N ALA A 36 -2.55 6.57 -10.51
CA ALA A 36 -3.17 5.99 -9.31
C ALA A 36 -4.69 5.75 -9.49
N ASN A 37 -5.04 4.67 -10.20
CA ASN A 37 -6.40 4.17 -10.34
C ASN A 37 -6.51 2.80 -9.67
N TRP A 38 -6.87 2.82 -8.38
CA TRP A 38 -6.94 1.62 -7.55
C TRP A 38 -7.85 0.52 -8.12
N LYS A 39 -8.93 0.88 -8.83
CA LYS A 39 -9.85 -0.11 -9.43
C LYS A 39 -9.20 -0.88 -10.57
N ALA A 40 -8.38 -0.21 -11.38
CA ALA A 40 -7.67 -0.82 -12.49
C ALA A 40 -6.45 -1.63 -12.02
N MET A 41 -5.71 -1.08 -11.05
CA MET A 41 -4.46 -1.71 -10.57
C MET A 41 -4.69 -2.92 -9.69
N LYS A 42 -5.82 -3.00 -8.96
CA LYS A 42 -6.04 -4.05 -7.95
C LYS A 42 -5.90 -5.46 -8.53
N THR A 43 -6.39 -5.69 -9.75
CA THR A 43 -6.41 -7.04 -10.34
C THR A 43 -5.00 -7.48 -10.71
N GLY A 44 -4.21 -6.58 -11.31
CA GLY A 44 -2.81 -6.87 -11.65
C GLY A 44 -1.96 -7.13 -10.42
N ILE A 45 -2.06 -6.27 -9.40
CA ILE A 45 -1.29 -6.42 -8.17
C ILE A 45 -1.64 -7.73 -7.45
N ILE A 46 -2.92 -8.08 -7.37
CA ILE A 46 -3.38 -9.29 -6.67
C ILE A 46 -2.92 -10.57 -7.39
N ASN A 47 -2.91 -10.57 -8.72
CA ASN A 47 -2.44 -11.70 -9.52
C ASN A 47 -0.91 -11.88 -9.41
N ASP A 48 -0.17 -10.79 -9.22
CA ASP A 48 1.29 -10.78 -9.05
C ASP A 48 1.75 -11.00 -7.59
N LEU A 49 0.85 -11.47 -6.71
CA LEU A 49 1.22 -11.78 -5.33
C LEU A 49 1.82 -13.19 -5.21
N PRO A 50 2.85 -13.36 -4.34
CA PRO A 50 3.42 -14.67 -4.07
C PRO A 50 2.42 -15.60 -3.37
N GLU A 51 2.64 -16.91 -3.49
CA GLU A 51 1.69 -17.97 -3.07
C GLU A 51 1.19 -17.82 -1.62
N TRP A 52 2.08 -17.44 -0.70
CA TRP A 52 1.75 -17.27 0.72
C TRP A 52 0.75 -16.14 1.00
N CYS A 53 0.51 -15.23 0.05
CA CYS A 53 -0.54 -14.21 0.14
C CYS A 53 -1.93 -14.74 -0.26
N LYS A 54 -2.04 -15.91 -0.90
CA LYS A 54 -3.32 -16.44 -1.37
C LYS A 54 -4.23 -16.88 -0.22
N THR A 55 -3.66 -17.33 0.89
CA THR A 55 -4.39 -17.72 2.11
C THR A 55 -5.10 -16.56 2.80
N VAL A 56 -4.75 -15.31 2.48
CA VAL A 56 -5.37 -14.12 3.06
C VAL A 56 -6.60 -13.69 2.24
N PRO A 57 -7.71 -13.33 2.89
CA PRO A 57 -8.91 -12.83 2.23
C PRO A 57 -8.64 -11.70 1.23
N TYR A 58 -9.36 -11.73 0.10
CA TYR A 58 -9.29 -10.71 -0.95
C TYR A 58 -9.51 -9.29 -0.41
N GLN A 59 -10.44 -9.13 0.54
CA GLN A 59 -10.79 -7.81 1.07
C GLN A 59 -9.60 -7.11 1.74
N ILE A 60 -8.79 -7.84 2.50
CA ILE A 60 -7.61 -7.29 3.18
C ILE A 60 -6.60 -6.77 2.17
N LYS A 61 -6.37 -7.54 1.10
CA LYS A 61 -5.47 -7.15 0.00
C LYS A 61 -6.00 -5.93 -0.75
N SER A 62 -7.30 -5.90 -1.07
CA SER A 62 -7.89 -4.78 -1.81
C SER A 62 -7.96 -3.47 -1.01
N ILE A 63 -8.19 -3.53 0.31
CA ILE A 63 -8.12 -2.36 1.19
C ILE A 63 -6.69 -1.82 1.25
N ALA A 64 -5.67 -2.69 1.38
CA ALA A 64 -4.27 -2.26 1.39
C ALA A 64 -3.87 -1.48 0.11
N ILE A 65 -4.35 -1.94 -1.06
CA ILE A 65 -4.12 -1.26 -2.34
C ILE A 65 -4.85 0.09 -2.38
N LYS A 66 -6.12 0.11 -1.92
CA LYS A 66 -6.93 1.33 -1.86
C LYS A 66 -6.31 2.38 -0.96
N ASP A 67 -5.74 1.99 0.18
CA ASP A 67 -5.10 2.89 1.15
C ASP A 67 -3.73 3.40 0.68
N ALA A 68 -3.01 2.62 -0.14
CA ALA A 68 -1.74 3.04 -0.71
C ALA A 68 -1.88 4.22 -1.69
N CYS A 69 -2.94 4.26 -2.49
CA CYS A 69 -3.17 5.34 -3.46
C CYS A 69 -3.22 6.76 -2.84
N PRO A 70 -4.06 7.06 -1.83
CA PRO A 70 -4.05 8.36 -1.18
C PRO A 70 -2.75 8.61 -0.40
N ALA A 71 -2.11 7.58 0.16
CA ALA A 71 -0.84 7.72 0.87
C ALA A 71 0.29 8.24 -0.04
N VAL A 72 0.42 7.70 -1.25
CA VAL A 72 1.39 8.19 -2.24
C VAL A 72 1.05 9.62 -2.66
N ARG A 73 -0.23 9.92 -2.90
CA ARG A 73 -0.67 11.27 -3.25
C ARG A 73 -0.31 12.30 -2.18
N VAL A 74 -0.56 12.01 -0.91
CA VAL A 74 -0.19 12.88 0.22
C VAL A 74 1.33 13.02 0.34
N ARG A 75 2.08 11.95 0.12
CA ARG A 75 3.56 11.98 0.13
C ARG A 75 4.10 12.90 -0.96
N SER A 76 3.57 12.83 -2.19
CA SER A 76 3.96 13.73 -3.28
C SER A 76 3.72 15.20 -2.90
N TYR A 77 2.54 15.54 -2.39
CA TYR A 77 2.27 16.90 -1.89
C TYR A 77 3.21 17.37 -0.78
N ARG A 78 3.73 16.46 0.07
CA ARG A 78 4.75 16.80 1.08
C ARG A 78 6.11 17.04 0.45
N LYS A 79 6.55 16.23 -0.52
CA LYS A 79 7.78 16.46 -1.27
C LYS A 79 7.74 17.81 -1.98
N ASP A 80 6.64 18.13 -2.65
CA ASP A 80 6.48 19.38 -3.38
C ASP A 80 6.49 20.59 -2.43
N ARG A 81 5.86 20.50 -1.26
CA ARG A 81 5.92 21.56 -0.23
C ARG A 81 7.31 21.74 0.36
N VAL A 82 8.04 20.67 0.66
CA VAL A 82 9.42 20.77 1.17
C VAL A 82 10.33 21.35 0.08
N ALA A 83 10.20 20.91 -1.18
CA ALA A 83 10.93 21.49 -2.31
C ALA A 83 10.64 22.99 -2.48
N PHE A 84 9.38 23.42 -2.25
CA PHE A 84 9.01 24.82 -2.31
C PHE A 84 9.58 25.65 -1.14
N ILE A 85 9.65 25.09 0.07
CA ILE A 85 10.26 25.75 1.24
C ILE A 85 11.79 25.87 1.07
N VAL A 86 12.47 24.78 0.69
CA VAL A 86 13.92 24.77 0.49
C VAL A 86 14.32 25.67 -0.69
N GLY A 87 13.52 25.68 -1.77
CA GLY A 87 13.75 26.58 -2.92
C GLY A 87 13.57 28.08 -2.64
N ARG A 88 12.92 28.46 -1.54
CA ARG A 88 12.81 29.86 -1.08
C ARG A 88 13.94 30.29 -0.13
N LEU A 89 14.68 29.35 0.47
CA LEU A 89 15.80 29.64 1.36
C LEU A 89 17.14 29.80 0.63
N CYS A 90 17.23 29.36 -0.64
CA CYS A 90 18.41 29.53 -1.48
C CYS A 90 18.27 30.65 -2.53
N ARG A 91 17.45 31.68 -2.28
CA ARG A 91 17.34 32.84 -3.17
C ARG A 91 17.40 34.14 -2.40
#